data_AF-A0AAN8HG69-F1
#
_entry.id   AF-A0AAN8HG69-F1
#
_cell.length_a   1.000
_cell.length_b   1.000
_cell.length_c   1.000
_cell.angle_alpha   90.00
_cell.angle_beta   90.00
_cell.angle_gamma   90.00
#
_symmetry.space_group_name_H-M   'P 1'
#
loop_
_entity.id
_entity.type
_entity.pdbx_description
1 polymer ?
#
loop_
_entity_poly.entity_id
_entity_poly.type
_entity_poly.pdbx_seq_one_letter_code
_entity_poly.pdbx_strand_id
1 'polypeptide(L)'
;MAKDKSKDLTMAKDKSIDLAMAKDKSKDLTMAKDKSKDLTMAKDKSKDLTMAKDKSIDLAMAKDKSIDLAMAKDKSIDLAMAKDKSKDLTMARDKSKDLAMARDKSKDLTMAKDKSKDLTMARDKSKDLAMARDKSKDLTMAKDKSKDLTMAKDKSKDLTMARDKTN
;
A
#
# COMPACT_ATOMS: atom_id res chain seq x y z
N MET A 1 -16.48 -18.76 -6.80
CA MET A 1 -16.35 -18.06 -5.49
C MET A 1 -16.53 -19.08 -4.38
N ALA A 2 -15.45 -19.75 -3.98
CA ALA A 2 -15.46 -20.56 -2.77
C ALA A 2 -15.45 -19.61 -1.56
N LYS A 3 -16.30 -19.89 -0.58
CA LYS A 3 -16.38 -19.13 0.67
C LYS A 3 -15.77 -20.02 1.74
N ASP A 4 -14.47 -20.27 1.61
CA ASP A 4 -13.77 -21.20 2.47
C ASP A 4 -13.58 -20.60 3.89
N LYS A 5 -13.27 -21.46 4.84
CA LYS A 5 -12.86 -21.12 6.21
C LYS A 5 -11.36 -21.41 6.40
N SER A 6 -10.59 -21.45 5.31
CA SER A 6 -9.24 -22.02 5.24
C SER A 6 -8.25 -20.99 4.70
N LYS A 7 -6.96 -21.18 5.01
CA LYS A 7 -5.89 -20.29 4.53
C LYS A 7 -5.83 -20.38 3.01
N ASP A 8 -6.15 -19.29 2.32
CA ASP A 8 -6.05 -19.23 0.87
C ASP A 8 -4.68 -18.67 0.45
N LEU A 9 -4.09 -19.32 -0.55
CA LEU A 9 -2.86 -18.88 -1.21
C LEU A 9 -3.16 -18.77 -2.70
N THR A 10 -3.18 -17.55 -3.21
CA THR A 10 -3.31 -17.28 -4.64
C THR A 10 -1.98 -16.82 -5.18
N MET A 11 -1.44 -17.54 -6.16
CA MET A 11 -0.20 -17.19 -6.84
C MET A 11 -0.43 -17.17 -8.34
N ALA A 12 -0.09 -16.06 -8.96
CA ALA A 12 -0.17 -15.90 -10.39
C ALA A 12 1.14 -15.34 -10.97
N LYS A 13 1.39 -15.63 -12.24
CA LYS A 13 2.60 -15.19 -12.94
C LYS A 13 2.38 -15.19 -14.44
N ASP A 14 2.46 -14.03 -15.07
CA ASP A 14 2.32 -13.88 -16.52
C ASP A 14 3.51 -13.12 -17.15
N LYS A 15 3.44 -12.90 -18.47
CA LYS A 15 4.28 -12.00 -19.25
C LYS A 15 3.49 -10.79 -19.76
N SER A 16 2.17 -10.74 -19.57
CA SER A 16 1.26 -9.73 -20.15
C SER A 16 0.32 -9.06 -19.14
N ILE A 17 -0.67 -9.77 -18.62
CA ILE A 17 -1.62 -9.24 -17.64
C ILE A 17 -1.88 -10.33 -16.62
N ASP A 18 -1.47 -10.06 -15.39
CA ASP A 18 -1.75 -10.96 -14.27
C ASP A 18 -2.86 -10.39 -13.38
N LEU A 19 -3.76 -11.27 -12.95
CA LEU A 19 -4.87 -10.92 -12.07
C LEU A 19 -5.01 -11.97 -10.97
N ALA A 20 -4.54 -11.63 -9.78
CA ALA A 20 -4.71 -12.43 -8.59
C ALA A 20 -5.79 -11.82 -7.69
N MET A 21 -6.84 -12.58 -7.41
CA MET A 21 -7.93 -12.16 -6.53
C MET A 21 -8.18 -13.23 -5.46
N ALA A 22 -8.14 -12.82 -4.20
CA ALA A 22 -8.47 -13.69 -3.08
C ALA A 22 -9.45 -13.02 -2.10
N LYS A 23 -10.21 -13.85 -1.40
CA LYS A 23 -11.26 -13.40 -0.47
C LYS A 23 -11.57 -14.47 0.55
N ASP A 24 -11.11 -14.26 1.77
CA ASP A 24 -11.32 -15.19 2.87
C ASP A 24 -12.02 -14.53 4.08
N LYS A 25 -12.28 -15.32 5.12
CA LYS A 25 -12.62 -14.91 6.48
C LYS A 25 -11.43 -15.12 7.44
N SER A 26 -10.37 -15.75 6.96
CA SER A 26 -9.16 -16.13 7.67
C SER A 26 -7.92 -15.71 6.85
N LYS A 27 -6.72 -16.19 7.18
CA LYS A 27 -5.47 -15.64 6.63
C LYS A 27 -5.39 -15.86 5.11
N ASP A 28 -5.21 -14.76 4.38
CA ASP A 28 -5.08 -14.76 2.93
C ASP A 28 -3.68 -14.28 2.51
N LEU A 29 -3.12 -14.91 1.47
CA LEU A 29 -1.89 -14.48 0.83
C LEU A 29 -2.11 -14.46 -0.68
N THR A 30 -2.08 -13.26 -1.26
CA THR A 30 -2.19 -13.06 -2.70
C THR A 30 -0.87 -12.54 -3.25
N MET A 31 -0.35 -13.26 -4.24
CA MET A 31 0.92 -12.99 -4.89
C MET A 31 0.72 -12.94 -6.40
N ALA A 32 1.20 -11.89 -7.03
CA ALA A 32 1.29 -11.86 -8.48
C ALA A 32 2.64 -11.31 -8.95
N LYS A 33 2.99 -11.65 -10.19
CA LYS A 33 4.26 -11.24 -10.78
C LYS A 33 4.18 -11.22 -12.29
N ASP A 34 4.35 -10.03 -12.86
CA ASP A 34 4.28 -9.86 -14.31
C ASP A 34 5.51 -9.12 -14.90
N LYS A 35 5.52 -8.95 -16.22
CA LYS A 35 6.41 -8.07 -16.97
C LYS A 35 5.71 -6.80 -17.48
N SER A 36 4.39 -6.69 -17.45
CA SER A 36 3.68 -5.51 -17.95
C SER A 36 2.55 -4.98 -17.08
N LYS A 37 1.58 -5.78 -16.64
CA LYS A 37 0.50 -5.28 -15.78
C LYS A 37 0.13 -6.33 -14.75
N ASP A 38 0.31 -5.98 -13.50
CA ASP A 38 -0.10 -6.79 -12.38
C ASP A 38 -1.24 -6.09 -11.62
N LEU A 39 -2.31 -6.83 -11.37
CA LEU A 39 -3.37 -6.43 -10.45
C LEU A 39 -3.57 -7.53 -9.40
N THR A 40 -3.23 -7.20 -8.17
CA THR A 40 -3.43 -8.07 -7.01
C THR A 40 -4.48 -7.48 -6.07
N MET A 41 -5.51 -8.25 -5.78
CA MET A 41 -6.61 -7.86 -4.91
C MET A 41 -6.82 -8.89 -3.82
N ALA A 42 -6.78 -8.47 -2.57
CA ALA A 42 -7.16 -9.33 -1.47
C ALA A 42 -8.16 -8.64 -0.53
N LYS A 43 -8.96 -9.48 0.13
CA LYS A 43 -10.02 -9.01 1.02
C LYS A 43 -10.33 -10.02 2.09
N ASP A 44 -10.00 -9.68 3.33
CA ASP A 44 -10.23 -10.55 4.48
C ASP A 44 -11.00 -9.85 5.63
N LYS A 45 -11.29 -10.61 6.69
CA LYS A 45 -11.75 -10.18 8.01
C LYS A 45 -10.65 -10.26 9.08
N SER A 46 -9.50 -10.89 8.82
CA SER A 46 -8.48 -11.22 9.81
C SER A 46 -7.05 -10.79 9.47
N LYS A 47 -6.37 -11.38 8.49
CA LYS A 47 -5.00 -11.04 8.13
C LYS A 47 -4.86 -11.22 6.64
N ASP A 48 -4.53 -10.14 5.98
CA ASP A 48 -4.33 -10.10 4.56
C ASP A 48 -2.89 -9.71 4.24
N LEU A 49 -2.31 -10.39 3.25
CA LEU A 49 -1.04 -10.04 2.66
C LEU A 49 -1.17 -10.06 1.15
N THR A 50 -1.06 -8.87 0.56
CA THR A 50 -1.04 -8.67 -0.88
C THR A 50 0.37 -8.28 -1.28
N MET A 51 1.01 -9.08 -2.15
CA MET A 51 2.20 -8.64 -2.85
C MET A 51 2.05 -8.73 -4.35
N ALA A 52 2.45 -7.65 -4.99
CA ALA A 52 2.49 -7.56 -6.43
C ALA A 52 3.90 -7.12 -6.86
N LYS A 53 4.30 -7.53 -8.06
CA LYS A 53 5.64 -7.21 -8.56
C LYS A 53 5.69 -7.21 -10.07
N ASP A 54 5.96 -6.03 -10.63
CA ASP A 54 6.02 -5.88 -12.08
C ASP A 54 7.31 -5.18 -12.58
N LYS A 55 7.40 -5.03 -13.91
CA LYS A 55 8.35 -4.15 -14.59
C LYS A 55 7.70 -2.91 -15.19
N SER A 56 6.37 -2.80 -15.24
CA SER A 56 5.69 -1.70 -15.91
C SER A 56 4.56 -1.02 -15.12
N ILE A 57 3.52 -1.77 -14.69
CA ILE A 57 2.44 -1.22 -13.87
C ILE A 57 2.06 -2.27 -12.83
N ASP A 58 2.23 -1.88 -11.58
CA ASP A 58 1.87 -2.68 -10.43
C ASP A 58 0.73 -2.03 -9.64
N LEU A 59 -0.31 -2.81 -9.34
CA LEU A 59 -1.42 -2.41 -8.49
C LEU A 59 -1.72 -3.49 -7.44
N ALA A 60 -1.33 -3.22 -6.20
CA ALA A 60 -1.73 -3.99 -5.04
C ALA A 60 -2.85 -3.27 -4.30
N MET A 61 -4.01 -3.93 -4.13
CA MET A 61 -5.00 -3.47 -3.16
C MET A 61 -5.35 -4.55 -2.16
N ALA A 62 -5.35 -4.14 -0.90
CA ALA A 62 -5.70 -5.00 0.19
C ALA A 62 -6.79 -4.33 1.05
N LYS A 63 -7.63 -5.14 1.68
CA LYS A 63 -8.73 -4.63 2.48
C LYS A 63 -9.12 -5.60 3.58
N ASP A 64 -8.85 -5.20 4.82
CA ASP A 64 -9.15 -6.03 5.98
C ASP A 64 -10.05 -5.32 7.02
N LYS A 65 -10.38 -6.04 8.09
CA LYS A 65 -10.93 -5.53 9.35
C LYS A 65 -9.91 -5.55 10.49
N SER A 66 -8.73 -6.16 10.32
CA SER A 66 -7.85 -6.55 11.41
C SER A 66 -6.36 -6.27 11.17
N ILE A 67 -5.71 -6.88 10.18
CA ILE A 67 -4.31 -6.57 9.82
C ILE A 67 -4.17 -6.66 8.32
N ASP A 68 -3.88 -5.52 7.71
CA ASP A 68 -3.63 -5.41 6.29
C ASP A 68 -2.16 -5.13 5.99
N LEU A 69 -1.63 -5.77 4.94
CA LEU A 69 -0.30 -5.50 4.40
C LEU A 69 -0.36 -5.53 2.87
N ALA A 70 -0.26 -4.35 2.26
CA ALA A 70 -0.09 -4.20 0.83
C ALA A 70 1.36 -3.86 0.50
N MET A 71 1.98 -4.68 -0.34
CA MET A 71 3.30 -4.42 -0.91
C MET A 71 3.23 -4.45 -2.42
N ALA A 72 3.69 -3.38 -3.05
CA ALA A 72 3.91 -3.38 -4.47
C ALA A 72 5.34 -2.94 -4.79
N LYS A 73 5.82 -3.37 -5.95
CA LYS A 73 7.19 -3.11 -6.37
C LYS A 73 7.31 -3.13 -7.88
N ASP A 74 7.62 -1.97 -8.44
CA ASP A 74 7.75 -1.82 -9.88
C ASP A 74 9.07 -1.17 -10.36
N LYS A 75 9.21 -1.03 -11.68
CA LYS A 75 10.23 -0.20 -12.33
C LYS A 75 9.67 1.09 -12.94
N SER A 76 8.37 1.25 -13.15
CA SER A 76 7.80 2.49 -13.68
C SER A 76 6.56 3.08 -13.01
N ILE A 77 5.56 2.30 -12.63
CA ILE A 77 4.39 2.79 -11.90
C ILE A 77 4.01 1.76 -10.86
N ASP A 78 4.10 2.17 -9.61
CA ASP A 78 3.66 1.41 -8.45
C ASP A 78 2.46 2.12 -7.78
N LEU A 79 1.41 1.36 -7.51
CA LEU A 79 0.28 1.79 -6.69
C LEU A 79 -0.03 0.73 -5.62
N ALA A 80 0.27 1.06 -4.37
CA ALA A 80 -0.14 0.29 -3.22
C ALA A 80 -1.29 0.98 -2.49
N MET A 81 -2.40 0.27 -2.32
CA MET A 81 -3.55 0.73 -1.55
C MET A 81 -3.90 -0.27 -0.47
N ALA A 82 -4.03 0.20 0.76
CA ALA A 82 -4.57 -0.62 1.82
C ALA A 82 -5.64 0.13 2.60
N LYS A 83 -6.51 -0.66 3.24
CA LYS A 83 -7.64 -0.12 3.97
C LYS A 83 -8.07 -1.07 5.05
N ASP A 84 -7.83 -0.66 6.28
CA ASP A 84 -8.21 -1.44 7.45
C ASP A 84 -9.12 -0.69 8.45
N LYS A 85 -9.56 -1.42 9.48
CA LYS A 85 -10.18 -0.88 10.70
C LYS A 85 -9.23 -0.89 11.90
N SER A 86 -8.07 -1.56 11.81
CA SER A 86 -7.23 -1.89 12.95
C SER A 86 -5.74 -1.60 12.74
N LYS A 87 -5.04 -2.29 11.84
CA LYS A 87 -3.64 -2.01 11.53
C LYS A 87 -3.41 -2.14 10.05
N ASP A 88 -2.90 -1.07 9.48
CA ASP A 88 -2.54 -1.01 8.08
C ASP A 88 -1.04 -0.77 7.90
N LEU A 89 -0.44 -1.48 6.95
CA LEU A 89 0.90 -1.22 6.45
C LEU A 89 0.87 -1.23 4.93
N THR A 90 1.09 -0.07 4.33
CA THR A 90 1.25 0.08 2.89
C THR A 90 2.71 0.37 2.56
N MET A 91 3.27 -0.45 1.70
CA MET A 91 4.63 -0.29 1.18
C MET A 91 4.59 -0.24 -0.33
N ALA A 92 5.13 0.82 -0.89
CA ALA A 92 5.31 0.96 -2.31
C ALA A 92 6.77 1.28 -2.62
N ARG A 93 7.27 0.79 -3.75
CA ARG A 93 8.65 0.99 -4.15
C ARG A 93 8.82 0.96 -5.65
N ASP A 94 9.16 2.11 -6.21
CA ASP A 94 9.43 2.25 -7.63
C ASP A 94 10.80 2.87 -7.98
N LYS A 95 11.09 2.96 -9.28
CA LYS A 95 12.17 3.75 -9.87
C LYS A 95 11.67 5.03 -10.56
N SER A 96 10.38 5.16 -10.87
CA SER A 96 9.85 6.26 -11.67
C SER A 96 8.66 7.01 -11.07
N LYS A 97 7.59 6.33 -10.65
CA LYS A 97 6.43 6.89 -9.97
C LYS A 97 5.91 5.91 -8.93
N ASP A 98 5.83 6.40 -7.70
CA ASP A 98 5.30 5.65 -6.59
C ASP A 98 4.08 6.35 -5.98
N LEU A 99 3.04 5.58 -5.68
CA LEU A 99 1.86 6.05 -4.95
C LEU A 99 1.48 5.03 -3.87
N ALA A 100 1.71 5.43 -2.63
CA ALA A 100 1.26 4.68 -1.46
C ALA A 100 0.08 5.40 -0.81
N MET A 101 -1.04 4.70 -0.68
CA MET A 101 -2.22 5.18 0.03
C MET A 101 -2.66 4.18 1.07
N ALA A 102 -2.73 4.64 2.31
CA ALA A 102 -3.29 3.84 3.38
C ALA A 102 -4.42 4.59 4.09
N ARG A 103 -5.34 3.81 4.67
CA ARG A 103 -6.50 4.38 5.33
C ARG A 103 -7.02 3.48 6.43
N ASP A 104 -6.73 3.88 7.66
CA ASP A 104 -7.17 3.16 8.84
C ASP A 104 -8.13 3.97 9.74
N LYS A 105 -8.72 3.29 10.72
CA LYS A 105 -9.40 3.86 11.88
C LYS A 105 -8.52 3.86 13.14
N SER A 106 -7.34 3.23 13.09
CA SER A 106 -6.58 2.83 14.25
C SER A 106 -5.07 3.09 14.12
N LYS A 107 -4.30 2.32 13.35
CA LYS A 107 -2.86 2.55 13.21
C LYS A 107 -2.45 2.34 11.77
N ASP A 108 -1.99 3.42 11.16
CA ASP A 108 -1.54 3.41 9.80
C ASP A 108 -0.01 3.63 9.72
N LEU A 109 0.64 2.85 8.88
CA LEU A 109 2.00 3.08 8.43
C LEU A 109 2.03 3.02 6.91
N THR A 110 2.27 4.17 6.30
CA THR A 110 2.53 4.25 4.86
C THR A 110 4.01 4.53 4.63
N MET A 111 4.67 3.70 3.83
CA MET A 111 5.97 4.06 3.28
C MET A 111 5.99 3.94 1.77
N ALA A 112 6.58 4.94 1.15
CA ALA A 112 6.92 4.91 -0.26
C ALA A 112 8.41 5.19 -0.46
N LYS A 113 8.93 4.69 -1.57
CA LYS A 113 10.34 4.88 -1.91
C LYS A 113 10.51 4.89 -3.41
N ASP A 114 10.79 6.08 -3.93
CA ASP A 114 11.10 6.26 -5.33
C ASP A 114 12.54 6.80 -5.59
N LYS A 115 12.94 6.82 -6.86
CA LYS A 115 14.06 7.58 -7.40
C LYS A 115 13.62 8.85 -8.15
N SER A 116 12.33 9.03 -8.38
CA SER A 116 11.79 10.03 -9.31
C SER A 116 10.59 10.83 -8.79
N LYS A 117 9.44 10.23 -8.49
CA LYS A 117 8.25 10.92 -7.97
C LYS A 117 7.51 10.05 -6.98
N ASP A 118 7.53 10.48 -5.73
CA ASP A 118 6.81 9.83 -4.65
C ASP A 118 5.58 10.65 -4.24
N LEU A 119 4.44 9.97 -4.11
CA LEU A 119 3.26 10.48 -3.42
C LEU A 119 2.85 9.50 -2.33
N THR A 120 2.99 9.94 -1.08
CA THR A 120 2.53 9.20 0.09
C THR A 120 1.33 9.90 0.70
N MET A 121 0.21 9.20 0.83
CA MET A 121 -0.97 9.68 1.54
C MET A 121 -1.39 8.68 2.60
N ALA A 122 -1.44 9.16 3.84
CA ALA A 122 -1.92 8.37 4.95
C ALA A 122 -3.07 9.12 5.65
N ARG A 123 -4.04 8.35 6.14
CA ARG A 123 -5.25 8.93 6.73
C ARG A 123 -5.83 8.03 7.80
N ASP A 124 -5.72 8.50 9.04
CA ASP A 124 -6.21 7.77 10.20
C ASP A 124 -7.25 8.58 11.02
N LYS A 125 -7.86 7.90 12.00
CA LYS A 125 -8.60 8.48 13.13
C LYS A 125 -7.82 8.41 14.45
N SER A 126 -6.63 7.80 14.47
CA SER A 126 -5.90 7.48 15.70
C SER A 126 -4.38 7.73 15.66
N LYS A 127 -3.57 7.02 14.88
CA LYS A 127 -2.12 7.23 14.82
C LYS A 127 -1.59 6.92 13.44
N ASP A 128 -1.10 7.95 12.78
CA ASP A 128 -0.56 7.85 11.44
C ASP A 128 0.94 8.08 11.40
N LEU A 129 1.64 7.25 10.63
CA LEU A 129 3.02 7.46 10.24
C LEU A 129 3.14 7.38 8.71
N ALA A 130 3.39 8.53 8.10
CA ALA A 130 3.68 8.64 6.69
C ALA A 130 5.18 8.90 6.48
N MET A 131 5.84 8.01 5.73
CA MET A 131 7.24 8.14 5.37
C MET A 131 7.44 8.05 3.86
N ALA A 132 8.03 9.09 3.28
CA ALA A 132 8.41 9.06 1.88
C ALA A 132 9.90 9.33 1.72
N ARG A 133 10.48 8.70 0.71
CA ARG A 133 11.90 8.90 0.40
C ARG A 133 12.14 8.85 -1.08
N ASP A 134 12.49 10.01 -1.62
CA ASP A 134 12.84 10.17 -3.01
C ASP A 134 14.28 10.70 -3.22
N LYS A 135 14.72 10.70 -4.48
CA LYS A 135 15.91 11.40 -4.97
C LYS A 135 15.56 12.65 -5.80
N SER A 136 14.27 12.97 -5.96
CA SER A 136 13.76 13.87 -6.99
C SER A 136 12.58 14.77 -6.54
N LYS A 137 11.38 14.22 -6.33
CA LYS A 137 10.20 14.98 -5.91
C LYS A 137 9.30 14.15 -5.01
N ASP A 138 9.15 14.62 -3.79
CA ASP A 138 8.33 13.97 -2.78
C ASP A 138 7.14 14.86 -2.39
N LEU A 139 5.95 14.26 -2.34
CA LEU A 139 4.78 14.83 -1.69
C LEU A 139 4.27 13.83 -0.64
N THR A 140 4.37 14.22 0.62
CA THR A 140 3.81 13.45 1.73
C THR A 140 2.67 14.20 2.39
N MET A 141 1.51 13.54 2.50
CA MET A 141 0.36 14.06 3.22
C MET A 141 -0.10 13.07 4.29
N ALA A 142 -0.14 13.51 5.54
CA ALA A 142 -0.77 12.79 6.64
C ALA A 142 -1.96 13.58 7.17
N LYS A 143 -3.02 12.86 7.55
CA LYS A 143 -4.21 13.48 8.12
C LYS A 143 -4.89 12.59 9.14
N ASP A 144 -4.79 12.99 10.39
CA ASP A 144 -5.45 12.33 11.50
C ASP A 144 -6.39 13.23 12.31
N LYS A 145 -7.28 12.58 13.08
CA LYS A 145 -8.03 13.17 14.19
C LYS A 145 -7.23 13.24 15.49
N SER A 146 -5.98 12.80 15.47
CA SER A 146 -5.15 12.66 16.66
C SER A 146 -3.69 13.00 16.38
N LYS A 147 -2.76 12.05 16.35
CA LYS A 147 -1.31 12.33 16.27
C LYS A 147 -0.75 11.82 14.96
N ASP A 148 -0.33 12.75 14.11
CA ASP A 148 0.40 12.50 12.87
C ASP A 148 1.91 12.62 13.07
N LEU A 149 2.66 11.65 12.54
CA LEU A 149 4.08 11.83 12.24
C LEU A 149 4.27 11.75 10.72
N THR A 150 4.87 12.79 10.16
CA THR A 150 5.18 12.83 8.73
C THR A 150 6.67 13.08 8.57
N MET A 151 7.33 12.20 7.83
CA MET A 151 8.75 12.32 7.50
C MET A 151 8.92 12.16 6.01
N ALA A 152 9.42 13.20 5.36
CA ALA A 152 9.81 13.15 3.97
C ALA A 152 11.32 13.41 3.87
N LYS A 153 11.98 12.65 2.99
CA LYS A 153 13.43 12.72 2.82
C LYS A 153 13.76 12.69 1.34
N ASP A 154 14.06 13.86 0.81
CA ASP A 154 14.49 14.01 -0.58
C ASP A 154 15.94 14.53 -0.68
N LYS A 155 16.60 14.21 -1.80
CA LYS A 155 17.82 14.90 -2.27
C LYS A 155 17.50 16.24 -2.98
N SER A 156 16.23 16.58 -3.10
CA SER A 156 15.69 17.68 -3.89
C SER A 156 14.40 18.26 -3.28
N LYS A 157 13.34 18.52 -4.06
CA LYS A 157 12.17 19.29 -3.61
C LYS A 157 11.18 18.39 -2.88
N ASP A 158 10.92 18.72 -1.63
CA ASP A 158 9.97 18.05 -0.76
C ASP A 158 8.83 19.00 -0.37
N LEU A 159 7.60 18.46 -0.37
CA LEU A 159 6.45 19.13 0.18
C LEU A 159 5.75 18.20 1.17
N THR A 160 5.81 18.57 2.44
CA THR A 160 5.27 17.78 3.56
C THR A 160 4.09 18.50 4.19
N MET A 161 2.94 17.85 4.27
CA MET A 161 1.73 18.39 4.90
C MET A 161 1.18 17.41 5.94
N ALA A 162 1.25 17.78 7.21
CA ALA A 162 0.63 17.05 8.31
C ALA A 162 -0.54 17.86 8.86
N ARG A 163 -1.69 17.21 9.11
CA ARG A 163 -2.84 17.89 9.71
C ARG A 163 -3.52 17.04 10.76
N ASP A 164 -3.17 17.33 12.00
CA ASP A 164 -3.88 16.88 13.19
C ASP A 164 -5.14 17.72 13.45
N LYS A 165 -6.30 17.08 13.50
CA LYS A 165 -7.52 17.66 14.06
C LYS A 165 -7.65 17.28 15.53
N THR A 166 -6.84 17.91 16.39
CA THR A 166 -7.04 17.85 17.84
C THR A 166 -8.36 18.55 18.18
N ASN A 167 -9.33 17.81 18.70
CA ASN A 167 -10.45 18.37 19.46
C ASN A 167 -10.02 18.60 20.90
#